data_AF-A0A4T0STP1-F1
#
_entry.id   AF-A0A4T0STP1-F1
#
_cell.length_a   1.000
_cell.length_b   1.000
_cell.length_c   1.000
_cell.angle_alpha   90.00
_cell.angle_beta   90.00
_cell.angle_gamma   90.00
#
_symmetry.space_group_name_H-M   'P 1'
#
loop_
_entity.id
_entity.type
_entity.pdbx_description
1 polymer ?
#
loop_
_entity_poly.entity_id
_entity_poly.type
_entity_poly.pdbx_seq_one_letter_code
_entity_poly.pdbx_strand_id
1 'polypeptide(L)'
;MTIKLKILAGNSEDDYKVVDYDKGVPVDIDNAHFTGNAVVLLKDNSNPHGYFTHESNSSVTWSIQLRGLIKEDDVDCDDLIFGNQFERPIRDRLPWGTSIAVKFIKYLDPTLSEDLYSDKPWAFSPVCSTVERLNVSDNTSTNELFKEDNMILEDDVKCLTSDDDKLEHGNPTSRRRHFHNESNRKGVMLSNKIVALDFAKGFIDFSTLSLSFPEINLNIGLLKHWDGQPVRFYLRNRKTGHNLVVIQFIIEDVGQDAPEEAKEMAAHNDIGTNH
;
A
#
# COMPACT_ATOMS: atom_id res chain seq x y z
N MET A 1 12.74 -7.19 -21.91
CA MET A 1 12.97 -5.93 -21.14
C MET A 1 11.71 -5.60 -20.36
N THR A 2 11.87 -4.97 -19.20
CA THR A 2 10.90 -4.92 -18.08
C THR A 2 9.92 -3.76 -18.19
N ILE A 3 8.73 -3.89 -17.59
CA ILE A 3 7.75 -2.81 -17.45
C ILE A 3 8.39 -1.61 -16.75
N LYS A 4 8.17 -0.39 -17.26
CA LYS A 4 8.60 0.86 -16.62
C LYS A 4 7.42 1.54 -15.93
N LEU A 5 7.63 1.91 -14.67
CA LEU A 5 6.63 2.60 -13.85
C LEU A 5 7.03 4.04 -13.57
N LYS A 6 6.03 4.91 -13.45
CA LYS A 6 6.12 6.18 -12.77
C LYS A 6 5.24 6.14 -11.55
N ILE A 7 5.82 6.49 -10.41
CA ILE A 7 5.12 6.53 -9.13
C ILE A 7 5.06 7.98 -8.66
N LEU A 8 3.87 8.39 -8.25
CA LEU A 8 3.58 9.72 -7.74
C LEU A 8 3.03 9.63 -6.32
N ALA A 9 3.36 10.61 -5.48
CA ALA A 9 2.85 10.71 -4.11
C ALA A 9 2.40 12.14 -3.79
N GLY A 10 1.30 12.30 -3.06
CA GLY A 10 0.77 13.60 -2.63
C GLY A 10 -0.63 13.48 -2.05
N ASN A 11 -1.42 14.55 -2.13
CA ASN A 11 -2.82 14.57 -1.66
C ASN A 11 -3.87 14.46 -2.78
N SER A 12 -3.56 15.01 -3.96
CA SER A 12 -4.42 15.01 -5.15
C SER A 12 -3.59 15.15 -6.42
N GLU A 13 -4.22 15.02 -7.59
CA GLU A 13 -3.54 15.12 -8.90
C GLU A 13 -2.73 16.42 -9.08
N ASP A 14 -3.15 17.51 -8.43
CA ASP A 14 -2.49 18.82 -8.52
C ASP A 14 -1.25 18.98 -7.61
N ASP A 15 -1.03 18.06 -6.66
CA ASP A 15 0.03 18.12 -5.63
C ASP A 15 0.97 16.90 -5.67
N TYR A 16 0.95 16.16 -6.77
CA TYR A 16 1.79 14.98 -6.90
C TYR A 16 3.26 15.31 -7.13
N LYS A 17 4.12 14.62 -6.39
CA LYS A 17 5.57 14.60 -6.54
C LYS A 17 6.02 13.23 -7.00
N VAL A 18 7.07 13.20 -7.83
CA VAL A 18 7.65 11.94 -8.34
C VAL A 18 8.39 11.21 -7.22
N VAL A 19 8.17 9.90 -7.10
CA VAL A 19 8.86 9.02 -6.17
C VAL A 19 10.05 8.34 -6.87
N ASP A 20 11.25 8.44 -6.28
CA ASP A 20 12.42 7.66 -6.69
C ASP A 20 12.39 6.31 -5.96
N TYR A 21 11.69 5.35 -6.56
CA TYR A 21 11.46 4.03 -5.95
C TYR A 21 12.67 3.10 -6.00
N ASP A 22 13.68 3.42 -6.82
CA ASP A 22 14.94 2.66 -6.90
C ASP A 22 15.84 2.98 -5.70
N LYS A 23 15.89 4.26 -5.30
CA LYS A 23 16.69 4.72 -4.16
C LYS A 23 15.92 4.82 -2.85
N GLY A 24 14.59 4.76 -2.90
CA GLY A 24 13.75 4.92 -1.71
C GLY A 24 13.82 6.31 -1.11
N VAL A 25 13.93 7.35 -1.94
CA VAL A 25 14.01 8.74 -1.45
C VAL A 25 12.63 9.17 -0.90
N PRO A 26 12.53 9.64 0.35
CA PRO A 26 11.28 10.13 0.89
C PRO A 26 10.73 11.34 0.13
N VAL A 27 9.41 11.33 -0.06
CA VAL A 27 8.65 12.43 -0.66
C VAL A 27 7.79 13.07 0.40
N ASP A 28 8.03 14.34 0.70
CA ASP A 28 7.25 15.09 1.69
C ASP A 28 5.82 15.34 1.23
N ILE A 29 4.86 15.17 2.14
CA ILE A 29 3.43 15.40 1.95
C ILE A 29 2.95 16.26 3.12
N ASP A 30 2.36 17.41 2.81
CA ASP A 30 1.80 18.31 3.81
C ASP A 30 0.45 18.88 3.32
N ASN A 31 -0.62 18.52 4.01
CA ASN A 31 -1.98 18.95 3.69
C ASN A 31 -2.81 19.15 4.98
N ALA A 32 -4.10 19.45 4.86
CA ALA A 32 -4.96 19.73 6.02
C ALA A 32 -5.12 18.54 6.99
N HIS A 33 -4.91 17.30 6.54
CA HIS A 33 -5.20 16.06 7.28
C HIS A 33 -3.94 15.27 7.66
N PHE A 34 -2.82 15.53 7.01
CA PHE A 34 -1.56 14.81 7.21
C PHE A 34 -0.34 15.71 7.00
N THR A 35 0.72 15.49 7.78
CA THR A 35 2.06 16.00 7.46
C THR A 35 3.10 14.93 7.71
N GLY A 36 3.95 14.67 6.73
CA GLY A 36 4.99 13.67 6.82
C GLY A 36 5.60 13.35 5.47
N ASN A 37 5.96 12.09 5.26
CA ASN A 37 6.52 11.65 3.99
C ASN A 37 6.04 10.26 3.57
N ALA A 38 6.26 9.96 2.30
CA ALA A 38 6.03 8.67 1.69
C ALA A 38 7.32 8.15 1.04
N VAL A 39 7.58 6.85 1.18
CA VAL A 39 8.60 6.11 0.44
C VAL A 39 7.92 4.96 -0.28
N VAL A 40 8.30 4.71 -1.53
CA VAL A 40 7.89 3.50 -2.25
C VAL A 40 9.14 2.79 -2.71
N LEU A 41 9.15 1.47 -2.59
CA LEU A 41 10.25 0.61 -3.01
C LEU A 41 9.70 -0.50 -3.90
N LEU A 42 10.39 -0.76 -5.01
CA LEU A 42 10.12 -1.92 -5.87
C LEU A 42 11.35 -2.81 -5.91
N LYS A 43 11.15 -4.12 -5.82
CA LYS A 43 12.26 -5.08 -5.85
C LYS A 43 12.78 -5.23 -7.28
N ASP A 44 14.01 -4.80 -7.50
CA ASP A 44 14.82 -5.21 -8.64
C ASP A 44 15.65 -6.44 -8.26
N ASN A 45 15.49 -7.54 -9.00
CA ASN A 45 16.26 -8.76 -8.77
C ASN A 45 17.74 -8.62 -9.16
N SER A 46 18.07 -7.65 -10.02
CA SER A 46 19.44 -7.42 -10.49
C SER A 46 20.25 -6.60 -9.48
N ASN A 47 19.61 -5.63 -8.83
CA ASN A 47 20.22 -4.76 -7.83
C ASN A 47 19.20 -4.41 -6.72
N PRO A 48 18.89 -5.35 -5.81
CA PRO A 48 17.85 -5.13 -4.81
C PRO A 48 18.27 -4.07 -3.80
N HIS A 49 17.37 -3.13 -3.51
CA HIS A 49 17.53 -2.19 -2.39
C HIS A 49 17.72 -2.96 -1.07
N GLY A 50 18.51 -2.41 -0.13
CA GLY A 50 18.86 -3.07 1.14
C GLY A 50 17.64 -3.55 1.94
N TYR A 51 16.53 -2.83 1.85
CA TYR A 51 15.22 -3.23 2.40
C TYR A 51 14.80 -4.66 2.03
N PHE A 52 14.97 -5.08 0.77
CA PHE A 52 14.57 -6.41 0.29
C PHE A 52 15.57 -7.52 0.62
N THR A 53 16.77 -7.14 1.06
CA THR A 53 17.81 -8.10 1.50
C THR A 53 17.74 -8.39 3.00
N HIS A 54 16.96 -7.60 3.75
CA HIS A 54 16.73 -7.83 5.17
C HIS A 54 15.94 -9.12 5.39
N GLU A 55 16.31 -9.91 6.40
CA GLU A 55 15.73 -11.25 6.65
C GLU A 55 14.20 -11.24 6.76
N SER A 56 13.67 -10.23 7.43
CA SER A 56 12.23 -10.05 7.66
C SER A 56 11.45 -9.56 6.44
N ASN A 57 12.12 -9.29 5.31
CA ASN A 57 11.52 -8.85 4.04
C ASN A 57 11.86 -9.77 2.85
N SER A 58 12.43 -10.95 3.09
CA SER A 58 12.93 -11.83 2.03
C SER A 58 11.87 -12.25 1.00
N SER A 59 10.61 -12.37 1.42
CA SER A 59 9.45 -12.69 0.57
C SER A 59 8.75 -11.47 -0.05
N VAL A 60 9.15 -10.25 0.32
CA VAL A 60 8.50 -9.01 -0.13
C VAL A 60 9.05 -8.62 -1.51
N THR A 61 8.18 -8.09 -2.36
CA THR A 61 8.50 -7.63 -3.73
C THR A 61 8.28 -6.12 -3.92
N TRP A 62 7.58 -5.46 -3.01
CA TRP A 62 7.39 -4.01 -2.99
C TRP A 62 6.98 -3.54 -1.60
N SER A 63 7.15 -2.25 -1.32
CA SER A 63 6.74 -1.61 -0.08
C SER A 63 6.25 -0.19 -0.36
N ILE A 64 5.17 0.22 0.32
CA ILE A 64 4.76 1.61 0.50
C ILE A 64 4.87 1.93 1.98
N GLN A 65 5.73 2.88 2.31
CA GLN A 65 5.92 3.36 3.68
C GLN A 65 5.40 4.78 3.80
N LEU A 66 4.64 5.03 4.86
CA LEU A 66 4.20 6.39 5.22
C LEU A 66 4.64 6.67 6.64
N ARG A 67 5.16 7.87 6.89
CA ARG A 67 5.50 8.34 8.24
C ARG A 67 5.03 9.76 8.41
N GLY A 68 4.18 10.03 9.39
CA GLY A 68 3.71 11.39 9.63
C GLY A 68 2.68 11.53 10.74
N LEU A 69 2.31 12.78 10.99
CA LEU A 69 1.29 13.17 11.93
C LEU A 69 -0.08 13.14 11.25
N ILE A 70 -1.02 12.43 11.88
CA ILE A 70 -2.45 12.49 11.56
C ILE A 70 -3.02 13.77 12.20
N LYS A 71 -3.46 14.73 11.39
CA LYS A 71 -3.98 16.04 11.85
C LYS A 71 -5.48 16.04 12.11
N GLU A 72 -6.14 14.89 11.95
CA GLU A 72 -7.59 14.79 12.16
C GLU A 72 -7.94 14.56 13.63
N ASP A 73 -9.00 15.22 14.09
CA ASP A 73 -9.46 15.16 15.48
C ASP A 73 -10.37 13.95 15.78
N ASP A 74 -10.82 13.23 14.76
CA ASP A 74 -11.78 12.13 14.90
C ASP A 74 -11.50 11.00 13.91
N VAL A 75 -10.50 10.18 14.26
CA VAL A 75 -10.11 8.98 13.51
C VAL A 75 -9.56 7.93 14.47
N ASP A 76 -10.12 6.72 14.39
CA ASP A 76 -9.68 5.58 15.19
C ASP A 76 -9.04 4.48 14.31
N CYS A 77 -8.59 3.40 14.93
CA CYS A 77 -8.02 2.24 14.24
C CYS A 77 -9.00 1.52 13.31
N ASP A 78 -10.31 1.75 13.39
CA ASP A 78 -11.31 1.16 12.48
C ASP A 78 -11.51 2.08 11.27
N ASP A 79 -11.42 3.39 11.47
CA ASP A 79 -11.67 4.41 10.44
C ASP A 79 -10.49 4.70 9.53
N LEU A 80 -9.25 4.64 10.04
CA LEU A 80 -8.04 4.84 9.22
C LEU A 80 -7.75 3.58 8.41
N ILE A 81 -8.02 3.64 7.10
CA ILE A 81 -7.86 2.52 6.17
C ILE A 81 -6.74 2.79 5.18
N PHE A 82 -6.10 1.70 4.74
CA PHE A 82 -5.14 1.70 3.65
C PHE A 82 -5.49 0.61 2.63
N GLY A 83 -5.23 0.90 1.37
CA GLY A 83 -5.59 0.01 0.26
C GLY A 83 -5.66 0.78 -1.04
N ASN A 84 -6.29 0.20 -2.05
CA ASN A 84 -6.31 0.74 -3.40
C ASN A 84 -7.72 0.93 -3.96
N GLN A 85 -7.84 1.86 -4.90
CA GLN A 85 -9.05 2.10 -5.66
C GLN A 85 -8.69 2.48 -7.11
N PHE A 86 -9.52 2.03 -8.04
CA PHE A 86 -9.53 2.40 -9.45
C PHE A 86 -10.58 3.49 -9.69
N GLU A 87 -10.34 4.38 -10.66
CA GLU A 87 -11.30 5.45 -10.99
C GLU A 87 -12.34 5.03 -12.02
N ARG A 88 -12.09 3.93 -12.74
CA ARG A 88 -12.98 3.37 -13.75
C ARG A 88 -13.21 1.88 -13.51
N PRO A 89 -14.36 1.32 -13.96
CA PRO A 89 -14.66 -0.09 -13.76
C PRO A 89 -13.60 -1.01 -14.38
N ILE A 90 -13.22 -2.08 -13.67
CA ILE A 90 -12.32 -3.14 -14.17
C ILE A 90 -13.03 -4.49 -14.37
N ARG A 91 -14.34 -4.54 -14.09
CA ARG A 91 -15.15 -5.78 -14.05
C ARG A 91 -15.09 -6.63 -15.31
N ASP A 92 -14.96 -5.99 -16.48
CA ASP A 92 -14.87 -6.68 -17.78
C ASP A 92 -13.43 -7.12 -18.13
N ARG A 93 -12.47 -6.75 -17.28
CA ARG A 93 -11.04 -7.03 -17.44
C ARG A 93 -10.49 -7.93 -16.34
N LEU A 94 -11.27 -8.29 -15.32
CA LEU A 94 -10.79 -9.13 -14.22
C LEU A 94 -10.25 -10.48 -14.72
N PRO A 95 -9.02 -10.88 -14.33
CA PRO A 95 -8.47 -12.17 -14.70
C PRO A 95 -9.31 -13.35 -14.21
N TRP A 96 -9.28 -14.45 -14.95
CA TRP A 96 -9.74 -15.73 -14.44
C TRP A 96 -8.90 -16.12 -13.20
N GLY A 97 -9.57 -16.48 -12.11
CA GLY A 97 -8.92 -16.77 -10.82
C GLY A 97 -8.94 -15.63 -9.81
N THR A 98 -9.40 -14.43 -10.19
CA THR A 98 -9.54 -13.28 -9.27
C THR A 98 -10.31 -13.65 -7.99
N SER A 99 -11.41 -14.40 -8.10
CA SER A 99 -12.21 -14.79 -6.92
C SER A 99 -11.47 -15.73 -5.96
N ILE A 100 -10.52 -16.54 -6.47
CA ILE A 100 -9.67 -17.40 -5.65
C ILE A 100 -8.61 -16.55 -4.96
N ALA A 101 -7.98 -15.63 -5.70
CA ALA A 101 -7.01 -14.67 -5.15
C ALA A 101 -7.63 -13.83 -4.02
N VAL A 102 -8.81 -13.25 -4.24
CA VAL A 102 -9.53 -12.46 -3.22
C VAL A 102 -9.83 -13.28 -1.97
N LYS A 103 -10.27 -14.54 -2.11
CA LYS A 103 -10.51 -15.43 -0.96
C LYS A 103 -9.23 -15.70 -0.17
N PHE A 104 -8.11 -15.91 -0.86
CA PHE A 104 -6.82 -16.13 -0.21
C PHE A 104 -6.32 -14.87 0.51
N ILE A 105 -6.42 -13.70 -0.12
CA ILE A 105 -6.07 -12.43 0.52
C ILE A 105 -6.96 -12.20 1.75
N LYS A 106 -8.27 -12.44 1.67
CA LYS A 106 -9.19 -12.34 2.83
C LYS A 106 -8.91 -13.37 3.93
N TYR A 107 -8.29 -14.50 3.59
CA TYR A 107 -7.82 -15.44 4.61
C TYR A 107 -6.62 -14.89 5.38
N LEU A 108 -5.69 -14.20 4.69
CA LEU A 108 -4.54 -13.55 5.32
C LEU A 108 -4.91 -12.26 6.07
N ASP A 109 -5.83 -11.48 5.49
CA ASP A 109 -6.40 -10.26 6.05
C ASP A 109 -7.93 -10.37 6.11
N PRO A 110 -8.49 -10.90 7.20
CA PRO A 110 -9.93 -11.01 7.41
C PRO A 110 -10.66 -9.67 7.49
N THR A 111 -9.93 -8.56 7.61
CA THR A 111 -10.51 -7.21 7.66
C THR A 111 -10.62 -6.55 6.29
N LEU A 112 -10.10 -7.20 5.24
CA LEU A 112 -10.20 -6.72 3.87
C LEU A 112 -11.65 -6.67 3.39
N SER A 113 -12.09 -5.47 3.09
CA SER A 113 -13.32 -5.20 2.35
C SER A 113 -12.96 -4.81 0.92
N GLU A 114 -13.75 -5.27 -0.05
CA GLU A 114 -13.54 -4.96 -1.46
C GLU A 114 -14.86 -4.96 -2.22
N ASP A 115 -14.87 -4.23 -3.33
CA ASP A 115 -15.87 -4.35 -4.39
C ASP A 115 -15.19 -4.16 -5.74
N LEU A 116 -14.66 -5.26 -6.29
CA LEU A 116 -14.00 -5.25 -7.60
C LEU A 116 -14.95 -5.07 -8.79
N TYR A 117 -16.28 -5.12 -8.57
CA TYR A 117 -17.30 -5.04 -9.63
C TYR A 117 -18.01 -3.68 -9.68
N SER A 118 -17.77 -2.80 -8.72
CA SER A 118 -18.29 -1.43 -8.73
C SER A 118 -17.74 -0.57 -9.87
N ASP A 119 -18.34 0.61 -10.08
CA ASP A 119 -17.86 1.57 -11.08
C ASP A 119 -16.52 2.22 -10.69
N LYS A 120 -16.19 2.20 -9.39
CA LYS A 120 -14.88 2.60 -8.85
C LYS A 120 -14.32 1.46 -7.99
N PRO A 121 -13.81 0.39 -8.60
CA PRO A 121 -13.35 -0.80 -7.92
C PRO A 121 -12.38 -0.50 -6.79
N TRP A 122 -12.53 -1.12 -5.63
CA TRP A 122 -11.70 -0.82 -4.45
C TRP A 122 -11.44 -2.03 -3.57
N ALA A 123 -10.36 -1.95 -2.79
CA ALA A 123 -9.98 -2.93 -1.78
C ALA A 123 -9.27 -2.19 -0.63
N PHE A 124 -9.84 -2.23 0.58
CA PHE A 124 -9.36 -1.49 1.75
C PHE A 124 -9.44 -2.32 3.02
N SER A 125 -8.47 -2.10 3.91
CA SER A 125 -8.44 -2.65 5.25
C SER A 125 -8.01 -1.58 6.25
N PRO A 126 -8.39 -1.68 7.53
CA PRO A 126 -7.84 -0.85 8.59
C PRO A 126 -6.30 -0.95 8.66
N VAL A 127 -5.62 0.18 8.85
CA VAL A 127 -4.15 0.23 8.93
C VAL A 127 -3.64 -0.69 10.04
N CYS A 128 -4.31 -0.69 11.19
CA CYS A 128 -3.90 -1.45 12.37
C CYS A 128 -3.89 -2.98 12.14
N SER A 129 -4.60 -3.48 11.12
CA SER A 129 -4.71 -4.90 10.80
C SER A 129 -4.02 -5.35 9.51
N THR A 130 -3.75 -4.47 8.55
CA THR A 130 -3.31 -4.90 7.19
C THR A 130 -1.82 -4.73 6.90
N VAL A 131 -1.15 -3.77 7.55
CA VAL A 131 0.24 -3.41 7.25
C VAL A 131 1.23 -4.40 7.86
N GLU A 132 2.37 -4.59 7.20
CA GLU A 132 3.45 -5.49 7.63
C GLU A 132 4.06 -5.03 8.93
N ARG A 133 4.25 -3.72 9.10
CA ARG A 133 4.74 -3.09 10.33
C ARG A 133 4.02 -1.78 10.60
N LEU A 134 3.78 -1.49 11.86
CA LEU A 134 3.12 -0.27 12.31
C LEU A 134 3.78 0.22 13.60
N ASN A 135 4.20 1.48 13.60
CA ASN A 135 4.63 2.20 14.79
C ASN A 135 3.70 3.38 15.01
N VAL A 136 3.14 3.49 16.21
CA VAL A 136 2.30 4.62 16.59
C VAL A 136 2.78 5.22 17.90
N SER A 137 2.88 6.54 17.95
CA SER A 137 3.32 7.28 19.13
C SER A 137 2.51 8.57 19.33
N ASP A 138 2.50 9.07 20.56
CA ASP A 138 1.90 10.35 20.88
C ASP A 138 2.74 11.51 20.33
N ASN A 139 2.07 12.58 19.89
CA ASN A 139 2.70 13.79 19.36
C ASN A 139 3.34 14.64 20.47
N THR A 140 4.44 14.13 21.03
CA THR A 140 5.14 14.72 22.18
C THR A 140 6.39 15.53 21.78
N SER A 141 6.93 15.37 20.57
CA SER A 141 8.01 16.21 20.01
C SER A 141 8.15 16.03 18.49
N THR A 142 7.84 17.07 17.70
CA THR A 142 7.80 16.98 16.23
C THR A 142 9.16 16.89 15.53
N ASN A 143 10.24 17.29 16.20
CA ASN A 143 11.57 17.46 15.58
C ASN A 143 12.39 16.17 15.43
N GLU A 144 12.00 15.07 16.07
CA GLU A 144 12.68 13.75 15.96
C GLU A 144 11.98 12.83 14.96
N LEU A 145 10.75 13.17 14.54
CA LEU A 145 9.81 12.30 13.81
C LEU A 145 10.21 11.97 12.38
N PHE A 146 11.23 12.60 11.83
CA PHE A 146 11.63 12.43 10.42
C PHE A 146 13.14 12.17 10.29
N LYS A 147 13.83 11.86 11.40
CA LYS A 147 15.30 11.70 11.43
C LYS A 147 15.78 10.25 11.31
N GLU A 148 14.93 9.25 11.47
CA GLU A 148 15.39 7.87 11.32
C GLU A 148 15.43 7.53 9.83
N ASP A 149 16.64 7.43 9.29
CA ASP A 149 16.94 6.84 7.98
C ASP A 149 16.74 5.31 7.96
N ASN A 150 16.14 4.72 9.00
CA ASN A 150 15.95 3.28 9.07
C ASN A 150 14.70 2.87 8.26
N MET A 151 14.95 2.27 7.09
CA MET A 151 13.92 1.73 6.22
C MET A 151 13.20 0.49 6.80
N ILE A 152 13.79 -0.14 7.84
CA ILE A 152 13.16 -1.24 8.57
C ILE A 152 12.44 -0.67 9.78
N LEU A 153 11.13 -0.44 9.60
CA LEU A 153 10.25 0.00 10.67
C LEU A 153 10.17 -1.05 11.79
N GLU A 154 10.05 -0.62 13.04
CA GLU A 154 9.70 -1.52 14.16
C GLU A 154 8.18 -1.56 14.36
N ASP A 155 7.66 -2.70 14.81
CA ASP A 155 6.23 -2.84 15.12
C ASP A 155 5.96 -2.46 16.58
N ASP A 156 5.47 -1.25 16.83
CA ASP A 156 5.15 -0.76 18.17
C ASP A 156 3.82 0.00 18.19
N VAL A 157 2.82 -0.61 18.84
CA VAL A 157 1.48 -0.04 19.03
C VAL A 157 1.11 0.06 20.51
N LYS A 158 2.10 0.05 21.42
CA LYS A 158 1.83 0.09 22.86
C LYS A 158 0.94 1.27 23.29
N CYS A 159 1.07 2.42 22.62
CA CYS A 159 0.23 3.59 22.93
C CYS A 159 -1.25 3.44 22.53
N LEU A 160 -1.62 2.33 21.87
CA LEU A 160 -2.97 2.03 21.40
C LEU A 160 -3.64 0.91 22.19
N THR A 161 -2.92 0.26 23.09
CA THR A 161 -3.35 -0.97 23.76
C THR A 161 -3.09 -0.87 25.24
N SER A 162 -3.87 -1.60 26.02
CA SER A 162 -3.73 -1.71 27.47
C SER A 162 -2.89 -2.92 27.87
N ASP A 163 -2.36 -2.92 29.09
CA ASP A 163 -1.63 -4.09 29.64
C ASP A 163 -2.50 -5.35 29.76
N ASP A 164 -3.84 -5.19 29.78
CA ASP A 164 -4.79 -6.30 29.82
C ASP A 164 -4.97 -6.97 28.44
N ASP A 165 -4.53 -6.33 27.37
CA ASP A 165 -4.58 -6.91 26.04
C ASP A 165 -3.58 -8.07 25.94
N LYS A 166 -4.06 -9.24 25.50
CA LYS A 166 -3.22 -10.42 25.21
C LYS A 166 -2.45 -10.24 23.90
N LEU A 167 -1.80 -9.09 23.73
CA LEU A 167 -1.00 -8.71 22.59
C LEU A 167 0.49 -8.91 22.91
N GLU A 168 1.18 -9.61 22.03
CA GLU A 168 2.64 -9.69 22.08
C GLU A 168 3.21 -8.48 21.34
N HIS A 169 3.71 -7.48 22.07
CA HIS A 169 4.30 -6.28 21.47
C HIS A 169 5.57 -6.59 20.68
N GLY A 170 5.86 -5.81 19.63
CA GLY A 170 6.99 -6.08 18.74
C GLY A 170 6.71 -7.19 17.71
N ASN A 171 5.52 -7.79 17.73
CA ASN A 171 5.16 -8.91 16.86
C ASN A 171 4.02 -8.53 15.90
N PRO A 172 4.32 -8.26 14.62
CA PRO A 172 3.31 -7.86 13.65
C PRO A 172 2.16 -8.85 13.47
N THR A 173 2.44 -10.15 13.56
CA THR A 173 1.42 -11.19 13.43
C THR A 173 0.46 -11.15 14.61
N SER A 174 0.99 -10.94 15.83
CA SER A 174 0.17 -10.76 17.03
C SER A 174 -0.67 -9.49 16.94
N ARG A 175 -0.06 -8.36 16.50
CA ARG A 175 -0.76 -7.09 16.27
C ARG A 175 -1.92 -7.23 15.29
N ARG A 176 -1.66 -7.72 14.07
CA ARG A 176 -2.71 -7.87 13.05
C ARG A 176 -3.84 -8.74 13.56
N ARG A 177 -3.52 -9.89 14.19
CA ARG A 177 -4.52 -10.79 14.79
C ARG A 177 -5.38 -10.10 15.86
N HIS A 178 -4.77 -9.29 16.74
CA HIS A 178 -5.51 -8.52 17.73
C HIS A 178 -6.47 -7.53 17.07
N PHE A 179 -6.00 -6.78 16.08
CA PHE A 179 -6.81 -5.81 15.33
C PHE A 179 -7.70 -6.43 14.24
N HIS A 180 -7.73 -7.76 14.03
CA HIS A 180 -8.75 -8.39 13.20
C HIS A 180 -10.15 -8.25 13.81
N ASN A 181 -10.23 -8.19 15.14
CA ASN A 181 -11.47 -7.96 15.85
C ASN A 181 -11.84 -6.47 15.86
N GLU A 182 -13.05 -6.14 15.41
CA GLU A 182 -13.57 -4.77 15.35
C GLU A 182 -13.66 -4.10 16.72
N SER A 183 -13.97 -4.85 17.79
CA SER A 183 -14.01 -4.29 19.14
C SER A 183 -12.66 -3.76 19.62
N ASN A 184 -11.57 -4.25 19.03
CA ASN A 184 -10.22 -3.83 19.36
C ASN A 184 -9.74 -2.65 18.49
N ARG A 185 -10.56 -2.20 17.55
CA ARG A 185 -10.27 -1.05 16.67
C ARG A 185 -11.11 0.16 17.03
N LYS A 186 -12.41 -0.05 17.26
CA LYS A 186 -13.36 1.02 17.55
C LYS A 186 -13.01 1.74 18.84
N GLY A 187 -12.89 3.06 18.76
CA GLY A 187 -12.55 3.93 19.89
C GLY A 187 -11.05 3.95 20.24
N VAL A 188 -10.21 3.19 19.54
CA VAL A 188 -8.74 3.24 19.69
C VAL A 188 -8.21 4.37 18.81
N MET A 189 -8.10 5.56 19.40
CA MET A 189 -7.87 6.80 18.66
C MET A 189 -6.48 6.88 18.03
N LEU A 190 -6.45 7.30 16.76
CA LEU A 190 -5.26 7.68 16.00
C LEU A 190 -5.16 9.20 15.77
N SER A 191 -6.17 9.94 16.19
CA SER A 191 -6.19 11.41 16.15
C SER A 191 -4.98 12.04 16.83
N ASN A 192 -4.34 12.99 16.14
CA ASN A 192 -3.17 13.71 16.63
C ASN A 192 -1.99 12.80 17.04
N LYS A 193 -1.93 11.56 16.52
CA LYS A 193 -0.81 10.63 16.71
C LYS A 193 0.13 10.66 15.52
N ILE A 194 1.37 10.29 15.78
CA ILE A 194 2.32 9.98 14.71
C ILE A 194 2.13 8.52 14.34
N VAL A 195 1.97 8.28 13.05
CA VAL A 195 1.87 6.95 12.47
C VAL A 195 3.03 6.76 11.50
N ALA A 196 3.78 5.70 11.69
CA ALA A 196 4.67 5.14 10.68
C ALA A 196 4.17 3.74 10.32
N LEU A 197 4.00 3.48 9.03
CA LEU A 197 3.51 2.20 8.52
C LEU A 197 4.37 1.71 7.36
N ASP A 198 4.43 0.39 7.21
CA ASP A 198 5.06 -0.31 6.09
C ASP A 198 4.04 -1.29 5.51
N PHE A 199 3.48 -0.97 4.35
CA PHE A 199 2.58 -1.84 3.59
C PHE A 199 3.35 -2.51 2.47
N ALA A 200 3.70 -3.78 2.67
CA ALA A 200 4.69 -4.49 1.89
C ALA A 200 4.26 -5.92 1.58
N LYS A 201 3.99 -6.24 0.33
CA LYS A 201 3.50 -7.58 -0.04
C LYS A 201 4.51 -8.33 -0.91
N GLY A 202 4.43 -9.66 -0.86
CA GLY A 202 5.21 -10.56 -1.72
C GLY A 202 4.45 -11.12 -2.92
N PHE A 203 3.13 -10.90 -2.96
CA PHE A 203 2.26 -11.55 -3.95
C PHE A 203 2.03 -10.73 -5.22
N ILE A 204 2.58 -9.51 -5.33
CA ILE A 204 2.53 -8.71 -6.57
C ILE A 204 3.95 -8.48 -7.06
N ASP A 205 4.26 -8.85 -8.29
CA ASP A 205 5.50 -8.47 -8.94
C ASP A 205 5.21 -7.37 -9.97
N PHE A 206 5.69 -6.15 -9.70
CA PHE A 206 5.50 -4.99 -10.57
C PHE A 206 6.36 -5.03 -11.84
N SER A 207 7.47 -5.79 -11.82
CA SER A 207 8.36 -5.93 -12.97
C SER A 207 7.71 -6.73 -14.11
N THR A 208 6.88 -7.72 -13.73
CA THR A 208 6.12 -8.58 -14.65
C THR A 208 4.63 -8.25 -14.66
N LEU A 209 4.18 -7.36 -13.77
CA LEU A 209 2.79 -7.07 -13.43
C LEU A 209 1.97 -8.36 -13.27
N SER A 210 2.32 -9.16 -12.26
CA SER A 210 1.67 -10.44 -11.98
C SER A 210 1.31 -10.59 -10.50
N LEU A 211 0.26 -11.36 -10.23
CA LEU A 211 -0.04 -11.87 -8.90
C LEU A 211 0.48 -13.31 -8.77
N SER A 212 1.16 -13.60 -7.67
CA SER A 212 1.70 -14.93 -7.38
C SER A 212 1.39 -15.33 -5.95
N PHE A 213 0.66 -16.45 -5.80
CA PHE A 213 0.35 -17.09 -4.52
C PHE A 213 0.86 -18.54 -4.57
N PRO A 214 2.16 -18.77 -4.28
CA PRO A 214 2.76 -20.10 -4.35
C PRO A 214 2.06 -21.13 -3.45
N GLU A 215 1.52 -20.72 -2.31
CA GLU A 215 0.86 -21.58 -1.32
C GLU A 215 -0.39 -22.28 -1.86
N ILE A 216 -1.03 -21.68 -2.87
CA ILE A 216 -2.22 -22.22 -3.54
C ILE A 216 -1.98 -22.53 -5.02
N ASN A 217 -0.71 -22.52 -5.47
CA ASN A 217 -0.32 -22.72 -6.86
C ASN A 217 -1.07 -21.82 -7.86
N LEU A 218 -1.31 -20.55 -7.49
CA LEU A 218 -2.00 -19.58 -8.33
C LEU A 218 -1.02 -18.52 -8.83
N ASN A 219 -0.95 -18.34 -10.15
CA ASN A 219 -0.21 -17.26 -10.81
C ASN A 219 -1.11 -16.59 -11.85
N ILE A 220 -1.21 -15.27 -11.80
CA ILE A 220 -2.09 -14.47 -12.66
C ILE A 220 -1.28 -13.31 -13.24
N GLY A 221 -1.02 -13.34 -14.55
CA GLY A 221 -0.49 -12.16 -15.25
C GLY A 221 -1.55 -11.08 -15.40
N LEU A 222 -1.30 -9.88 -14.90
CA LEU A 222 -2.21 -8.75 -14.91
C LEU A 222 -2.06 -7.86 -16.15
N LEU A 223 -0.88 -7.84 -16.80
CA LEU A 223 -0.61 -6.92 -17.92
C LEU A 223 -1.59 -7.07 -19.09
N LYS A 224 -1.99 -8.31 -19.43
CA LYS A 224 -3.00 -8.56 -20.48
C LYS A 224 -4.40 -8.06 -20.13
N HIS A 225 -4.65 -7.81 -18.84
CA HIS A 225 -5.91 -7.33 -18.30
C HIS A 225 -5.90 -5.82 -18.02
N TRP A 226 -4.76 -5.17 -18.18
CA TRP A 226 -4.63 -3.74 -17.94
C TRP A 226 -5.31 -2.94 -19.06
N ASP A 227 -5.94 -1.83 -18.67
CA ASP A 227 -6.80 -1.01 -19.52
C ASP A 227 -6.28 0.44 -19.67
N GLY A 228 -4.99 0.66 -19.41
CA GLY A 228 -4.39 1.98 -19.47
C GLY A 228 -4.51 2.80 -18.18
N GLN A 229 -5.39 2.43 -17.25
CA GLN A 229 -5.64 3.26 -16.08
C GLN A 229 -4.59 3.06 -14.98
N PRO A 230 -4.30 4.09 -14.17
CA PRO A 230 -3.43 3.97 -13.02
C PRO A 230 -4.12 3.26 -11.85
N VAL A 231 -3.34 2.66 -10.96
CA VAL A 231 -3.83 2.22 -9.65
C VAL A 231 -3.41 3.23 -8.58
N ARG A 232 -4.33 3.58 -7.69
CA ARG A 232 -4.09 4.53 -6.59
C ARG A 232 -4.25 3.84 -5.26
N PHE A 233 -3.24 3.97 -4.41
CA PHE A 233 -3.31 3.62 -3.00
C PHE A 233 -3.66 4.85 -2.18
N TYR A 234 -4.50 4.67 -1.18
CA TYR A 234 -5.00 5.74 -0.33
C TYR A 234 -4.76 5.40 1.13
N LEU A 235 -4.19 6.34 1.88
CA LEU A 235 -4.46 6.45 3.32
C LEU A 235 -5.70 7.32 3.46
N ARG A 236 -6.79 6.75 3.99
CA ARG A 236 -8.10 7.41 4.01
C ARG A 236 -8.75 7.28 5.38
N ASN A 237 -9.35 8.35 5.86
CA ASN A 237 -10.35 8.25 6.90
C ASN A 237 -11.69 7.91 6.24
N ARG A 238 -12.18 6.69 6.43
CA ARG A 238 -13.43 6.25 5.79
C ARG A 238 -14.68 6.90 6.38
N LYS A 239 -14.61 7.40 7.62
CA LYS A 239 -15.73 8.07 8.31
C LYS A 239 -16.01 9.44 7.71
N THR A 240 -14.95 10.19 7.38
CA THR A 240 -15.05 11.52 6.76
C THR A 240 -14.97 11.47 5.23
N GLY A 241 -14.35 10.42 4.68
CA GLY A 241 -14.03 10.30 3.26
C GLY A 241 -12.77 11.06 2.85
N HIS A 242 -12.05 11.69 3.79
CA HIS A 242 -10.81 12.42 3.48
C HIS A 242 -9.68 11.46 3.11
N ASN A 243 -9.03 11.74 2.00
CA ASN A 243 -7.74 11.12 1.67
C ASN A 243 -6.65 11.94 2.36
N LEU A 244 -5.83 11.26 3.16
CA LEU A 244 -4.69 11.86 3.85
C LEU A 244 -3.45 11.80 2.97
N VAL A 245 -3.28 10.69 2.24
CA VAL A 245 -2.18 10.44 1.31
C VAL A 245 -2.70 9.63 0.13
N VAL A 246 -2.20 9.95 -1.07
CA VAL A 246 -2.43 9.19 -2.29
C VAL A 246 -1.09 8.82 -2.92
N ILE A 247 -0.92 7.55 -3.26
CA ILE A 247 0.21 7.03 -4.03
C ILE A 247 -0.32 6.46 -5.33
N GLN A 248 0.13 6.98 -6.47
CA GLN A 248 -0.35 6.59 -7.79
C GLN A 248 0.74 5.86 -8.55
N PHE A 249 0.42 4.67 -9.06
CA PHE A 249 1.27 3.88 -9.93
C PHE A 249 0.76 4.00 -11.37
N ILE A 250 1.65 4.39 -12.27
CA ILE A 250 1.38 4.60 -13.69
C ILE A 250 2.35 3.73 -14.48
N ILE A 251 1.86 3.00 -15.46
CA ILE A 251 2.72 2.31 -16.44
C ILE A 251 3.12 3.34 -17.51
N GLU A 252 4.42 3.60 -17.64
CA GLU A 252 4.98 4.47 -18.68
C GLU A 252 5.46 3.69 -19.91
N ASP A 253 5.87 2.44 -19.70
CA ASP A 253 6.26 1.52 -20.77
C ASP A 253 5.83 0.10 -20.40
N VAL A 254 5.10 -0.58 -21.28
CA VAL A 254 4.67 -1.97 -21.07
C VAL A 254 5.77 -3.00 -21.37
N GLY A 255 6.87 -2.58 -22.00
CA GLY A 255 7.97 -3.41 -22.46
C GLY A 255 7.72 -4.04 -23.82
N GLN A 256 8.82 -4.33 -24.55
CA GLN A 256 8.77 -4.94 -25.89
C GLN A 256 8.13 -6.35 -25.90
N ASP A 257 8.27 -7.08 -24.79
CA ASP A 257 7.77 -8.45 -24.62
C ASP A 257 6.31 -8.50 -24.12
N ALA A 258 5.64 -7.34 -24.02
CA ALA A 258 4.25 -7.26 -23.60
C ALA A 258 3.30 -8.04 -24.55
N PRO A 259 2.17 -8.58 -24.05
CA PRO A 259 1.12 -9.11 -24.90
C PRO A 259 0.63 -8.06 -25.91
N GLU A 260 0.25 -8.49 -27.12
CA GLU A 260 -0.20 -7.55 -28.18
C GLU A 260 -1.37 -6.67 -27.74
N GLU A 261 -2.34 -7.23 -27.00
CA GLU A 261 -3.47 -6.45 -26.43
C GLU A 261 -2.99 -5.31 -25.50
N ALA A 262 -1.92 -5.54 -24.73
CA ALA A 262 -1.35 -4.53 -23.85
C ALA A 262 -0.57 -3.45 -24.64
N LYS A 263 0.10 -3.83 -25.74
CA LYS A 263 0.75 -2.89 -26.65
C LYS A 263 -0.27 -2.03 -27.40
N GLU A 264 -1.36 -2.61 -27.87
CA GLU A 264 -2.47 -1.89 -28.49
C GLU A 264 -3.10 -0.90 -27.49
N MET A 265 -3.32 -1.35 -26.25
CA MET A 265 -3.81 -0.48 -25.17
C MET A 265 -2.81 0.65 -24.86
N ALA A 266 -1.51 0.35 -24.79
CA ALA A 266 -0.48 1.36 -24.56
C ALA A 266 -0.46 2.40 -25.69
N ALA A 267 -0.49 1.95 -26.95
CA ALA A 267 -0.55 2.83 -28.12
C ALA A 267 -1.82 3.70 -28.13
N HIS A 268 -2.97 3.17 -27.71
CA HIS A 268 -4.21 3.95 -27.60
C HIS A 268 -4.14 5.05 -26.53
N ASN A 269 -3.33 4.87 -25.49
CA ASN A 269 -3.17 5.82 -24.38
C ASN A 269 -1.88 6.64 -24.47
N ASP A 270 -1.17 6.61 -25.61
CA ASP A 270 0.14 7.27 -25.81
C ASP A 270 1.21 6.84 -24.78
N ILE A 271 1.19 5.58 -24.36
CA ILE A 271 2.13 4.95 -23.43
C ILE A 271 3.21 4.20 -24.22
N GLY A 272 4.47 4.32 -23.81
CA GLY A 272 5.63 3.81 -24.54
C GLY A 272 5.70 2.28 -24.62
N THR A 273 6.46 1.79 -25.61
CA THR A 273 6.83 0.38 -25.78
C THR A 273 8.31 0.19 -26.16
N ASN A 274 9.08 1.29 -26.22
CA ASN A 274 10.28 1.43 -27.05
C ASN A 274 11.55 1.77 -26.24
N HIS A 275 11.67 1.22 -25.04
CA HIS A 275 12.90 1.31 -24.26
C HIS A 275 13.51 -0.07 -24.00
#